data_AF-A0A5K0W3S1-F1
#
_entry.id   AF-A0A5K0W3S1-F1
#
_cell.length_a   1.000
_cell.length_b   1.000
_cell.length_c   1.000
_cell.angle_alpha   90.00
_cell.angle_beta   90.00
_cell.angle_gamma   90.00
#
_symmetry.space_group_name_H-M   'P 1'
#
loop_
_entity.id
_entity.type
_entity.pdbx_description
1 polymer ?
#
loop_
_entity_poly.entity_id
_entity_poly.type
_entity_poly.pdbx_seq_one_letter_code
_entity_poly.pdbx_strand_id
1 'polypeptide(L)'
;MPEAPKDSFAFTPKAFNQHSEALQYIEDVTNNANQVQARVLGEILSHNAQVEYLRRCGLDGRTADRQNFKNLLPVISYEDIKPDIDRIANGDKSPILSSYPISEFLT
;
A
#
# COMPACT_ATOMS: atom_id res chain seq x y z
N MET A 1 -53.73 -17.33 -4.49
CA MET A 1 -52.41 -17.00 -3.92
C MET A 1 -51.64 -16.21 -4.97
N PRO A 2 -51.06 -15.05 -4.67
CA PRO A 2 -50.20 -14.36 -5.62
C PRO A 2 -48.88 -15.14 -5.76
N GLU A 3 -48.44 -15.38 -6.99
CA GLU A 3 -47.14 -15.98 -7.30
C GLU A 3 -46.01 -15.09 -6.79
N ALA A 4 -44.92 -15.70 -6.31
CA ALA A 4 -43.71 -14.99 -5.95
C ALA A 4 -43.12 -14.25 -7.17
N PRO A 5 -42.64 -13.00 -7.03
CA PRO A 5 -41.93 -12.33 -8.11
C PRO A 5 -40.71 -13.17 -8.51
N LYS A 6 -40.66 -13.56 -9.78
CA LYS A 6 -39.46 -14.15 -10.37
C LYS A 6 -38.45 -13.01 -10.53
N ASP A 7 -37.69 -12.72 -9.49
CA ASP A 7 -36.52 -11.85 -9.60
C ASP A 7 -35.51 -12.55 -10.50
N SER A 8 -35.65 -12.33 -11.81
CA SER A 8 -34.59 -12.53 -12.77
C SER A 8 -33.56 -11.44 -12.49
N PHE A 9 -32.70 -11.68 -11.50
CA PHE A 9 -31.40 -11.01 -11.45
C PHE A 9 -30.67 -11.42 -12.72
N ALA A 10 -30.80 -10.59 -13.76
CA ALA A 10 -30.05 -10.75 -14.98
C ALA A 10 -28.57 -10.60 -14.63
N PHE A 11 -27.91 -11.73 -14.38
CA PHE A 11 -26.46 -11.79 -14.32
C PHE A 11 -25.96 -11.41 -15.71
N THR A 12 -25.64 -10.13 -15.89
CA THR A 12 -25.07 -9.67 -17.15
C THR A 12 -23.70 -10.33 -17.34
N PRO A 13 -23.33 -10.72 -18.57
CA PRO A 13 -22.01 -11.32 -18.84
C PRO A 13 -20.85 -10.46 -18.33
N LYS A 14 -21.02 -9.13 -18.33
CA LYS A 14 -20.04 -8.18 -17.78
C LYS A 14 -19.85 -8.34 -16.27
N ALA A 15 -20.94 -8.42 -15.49
CA ALA A 15 -20.86 -8.62 -14.05
C ALA A 15 -20.26 -10.00 -13.72
N PHE A 16 -20.66 -11.05 -14.44
CA PHE A 16 -20.09 -12.40 -14.27
C PHE A 16 -18.58 -12.43 -14.52
N ASN A 17 -18.12 -11.79 -15.62
CA ASN A 17 -16.70 -11.71 -15.93
C ASN A 17 -15.91 -10.92 -14.87
N GLN A 18 -16.46 -9.81 -14.37
CA GLN A 18 -15.84 -9.03 -13.27
C GLN A 18 -15.71 -9.85 -11.97
N HIS A 19 -16.73 -10.63 -11.62
CA HIS A 19 -16.65 -11.53 -10.47
C HIS A 19 -15.60 -12.63 -10.67
N SER A 20 -15.51 -13.20 -11.87
CA SER A 20 -14.49 -14.20 -12.20
C SER A 20 -13.08 -13.63 -12.11
N GLU A 21 -12.84 -12.42 -12.63
CA GLU A 21 -11.55 -11.73 -12.54
C GLU A 21 -11.16 -11.44 -11.09
N ALA A 22 -12.11 -10.99 -10.26
CA ALA A 22 -11.86 -10.71 -8.85
C ALA A 22 -11.51 -11.99 -8.06
N LEU A 23 -12.21 -13.11 -8.32
CA LEU A 23 -11.91 -14.39 -7.68
C LEU A 23 -10.55 -14.93 -8.13
N GLN A 24 -10.23 -14.85 -9.42
CA GLN A 24 -8.92 -15.25 -9.93
C GLN A 24 -7.80 -14.41 -9.31
N TYR A 25 -8.00 -13.10 -9.18
CA TYR A 25 -7.04 -12.22 -8.52
C TYR A 25 -6.79 -12.63 -7.07
N ILE A 26 -7.85 -12.91 -6.29
CA ILE A 26 -7.71 -13.38 -4.90
C ILE A 26 -6.90 -14.68 -4.85
N GLU A 27 -7.22 -15.64 -5.70
CA GLU A 27 -6.51 -16.92 -5.78
C GLU A 27 -5.03 -16.71 -6.11
N ASP A 28 -4.73 -15.87 -7.11
CA ASP A 28 -3.36 -15.60 -7.54
C ASP A 28 -2.54 -14.90 -6.44
N VAL A 29 -3.08 -13.85 -5.80
CA VAL A 29 -2.32 -13.09 -4.77
C VAL A 29 -2.14 -13.88 -3.48
N THR A 30 -3.10 -14.72 -3.13
CA THR A 30 -3.02 -15.55 -1.91
C THR A 30 -2.09 -16.73 -2.10
N ASN A 31 -2.11 -17.40 -3.27
CA ASN A 31 -1.13 -18.45 -3.59
C ASN A 31 0.30 -17.93 -3.71
N ASN A 32 0.48 -16.69 -4.17
CA ASN A 32 1.80 -16.08 -4.38
C ASN A 32 2.18 -15.04 -3.31
N ALA A 33 1.57 -15.09 -2.12
CA ALA A 33 1.66 -14.04 -1.11
C ALA A 33 3.09 -13.58 -0.79
N ASN A 34 4.06 -14.50 -0.64
CA ASN A 34 5.45 -14.13 -0.37
C ASN A 34 6.10 -13.34 -1.52
N GLN A 35 5.82 -13.70 -2.77
CA GLN A 35 6.35 -12.98 -3.93
C GLN A 35 5.68 -11.61 -4.07
N VAL A 36 4.35 -11.55 -3.90
CA VAL A 36 3.60 -10.29 -3.92
C VAL A 36 4.11 -9.34 -2.84
N GLN A 37 4.25 -9.80 -1.59
CA GLN A 37 4.75 -8.97 -0.49
C GLN A 37 6.19 -8.50 -0.71
N ALA A 38 7.06 -9.36 -1.26
CA ALA A 38 8.44 -8.96 -1.58
C ALA A 38 8.47 -7.87 -2.67
N ARG A 39 7.62 -7.99 -3.70
CA ARG A 39 7.50 -6.99 -4.76
C ARG A 39 6.94 -5.67 -4.22
N VAL A 40 5.86 -5.71 -3.43
CA VAL A 40 5.24 -4.52 -2.81
C VAL A 40 6.26 -3.77 -1.97
N LEU A 41 7.01 -4.46 -1.10
CA LEU A 41 8.08 -3.83 -0.33
C LEU A 41 9.15 -3.19 -1.22
N GLY A 42 9.59 -3.92 -2.26
CA GLY A 42 10.57 -3.41 -3.22
C GLY A 42 10.11 -2.14 -3.93
N GLU A 43 8.85 -2.08 -4.36
CA GLU A 43 8.24 -0.92 -5.00
C GLU A 43 8.15 0.28 -4.03
N ILE A 44 7.69 0.06 -2.79
CA ILE A 44 7.62 1.11 -1.75
C ILE A 44 9.00 1.71 -1.49
N LEU A 45 10.01 0.87 -1.29
CA LEU A 45 11.37 1.33 -0.97
C LEU A 45 12.04 2.00 -2.17
N SER A 46 11.84 1.48 -3.38
CA SER A 46 12.41 2.08 -4.59
C SER A 46 11.80 3.44 -4.88
N HIS A 47 10.48 3.57 -4.71
CA HIS A 47 9.79 4.83 -4.94
C HIS A 47 10.20 5.90 -3.92
N ASN A 48 10.33 5.51 -2.65
CA ASN A 48 10.63 6.41 -1.54
C ASN A 48 12.14 6.50 -1.21
N ALA A 49 13.03 5.98 -2.06
CA ALA A 49 14.46 5.81 -1.72
C ALA A 49 15.16 7.10 -1.23
N GLN A 50 14.66 8.27 -1.64
CA GLN A 50 15.23 9.58 -1.33
C GLN A 50 14.45 10.38 -0.27
N VAL A 51 13.39 9.82 0.32
CA VAL A 51 12.61 10.53 1.34
C VAL A 51 13.41 10.67 2.64
N GLU A 52 13.20 11.78 3.36
CA GLU A 52 14.00 12.10 4.55
C GLU A 52 14.00 10.96 5.59
N TYR A 53 12.87 10.30 5.81
CA TYR A 53 12.74 9.22 6.78
C TYR A 53 13.64 8.02 6.45
N LEU A 54 13.60 7.51 5.21
CA LEU A 54 14.43 6.36 4.83
C LEU A 54 15.92 6.71 4.84
N ARG A 55 16.28 7.95 4.49
CA ARG A 55 17.66 8.44 4.59
C ARG A 55 18.12 8.50 6.05
N ARG A 56 17.27 8.97 6.97
CA ARG A 56 17.53 8.98 8.42
C ARG A 56 17.74 7.58 9.00
N CYS A 57 17.05 6.57 8.47
CA CYS A 57 17.24 5.16 8.83
C CYS A 57 18.46 4.50 8.13
N GLY A 58 19.20 5.22 7.30
CA GLY A 58 20.40 4.70 6.62
C GLY A 58 20.10 3.83 5.39
N LEU A 59 18.89 3.93 4.82
CA LEU A 59 18.50 3.17 3.62
C LEU A 59 18.79 3.92 2.30
N ASP A 60 19.42 5.10 2.36
CA ASP A 60 19.68 6.00 1.22
C ASP A 60 20.45 5.29 0.08
N GLY A 61 19.73 4.88 -0.97
CA GLY A 61 20.30 4.29 -2.19
C GLY A 61 20.88 2.87 -2.06
N ARG A 62 20.71 2.19 -0.92
CA ARG A 62 21.03 0.76 -0.82
C ARG A 62 20.01 -0.04 -1.63
N THR A 63 20.41 -1.21 -2.13
CA THR A 63 19.48 -2.14 -2.78
C THR A 63 18.25 -2.29 -1.90
N ALA A 64 17.07 -2.04 -2.47
CA ALA A 64 15.78 -2.15 -1.81
C ALA A 64 15.45 -3.63 -1.53
N ASP A 65 16.25 -4.27 -0.68
CA ASP A 65 16.11 -5.67 -0.33
C ASP A 65 15.54 -5.85 1.08
N ARG A 66 14.78 -6.93 1.22
CA ARG A 66 14.04 -7.27 2.45
C ARG A 66 14.94 -7.39 3.69
N GLN A 67 16.21 -7.75 3.54
CA GLN A 67 17.11 -7.93 4.68
C GLN A 67 17.59 -6.59 5.20
N ASN A 68 18.02 -5.70 4.31
CA ASN A 68 18.39 -4.34 4.69
C ASN A 68 17.22 -3.61 5.35
N PHE A 69 16.00 -3.74 4.81
CA PHE A 69 14.80 -3.18 5.44
C PHE A 69 14.63 -3.65 6.89
N LYS A 70 14.68 -4.97 7.13
CA LYS A 70 14.50 -5.55 8.48
C LYS A 70 15.61 -5.18 9.47
N ASN A 71 16.83 -5.01 8.98
CA ASN A 71 17.99 -4.73 9.83
C ASN A 71 18.14 -3.24 10.15
N LEU A 72 17.69 -2.35 9.26
CA LEU A 72 17.93 -0.91 9.35
C LEU A 72 16.71 -0.13 9.85
N LEU A 73 15.49 -0.54 9.48
CA LEU A 73 14.30 0.18 9.93
C LEU A 73 13.83 -0.32 11.29
N PRO A 74 13.64 0.60 12.27
CA PRO A 74 13.03 0.24 13.53
C PRO A 74 11.53 -0.03 13.35
N VAL A 75 10.98 -0.86 14.23
CA VAL A 75 9.54 -0.90 14.46
C VAL A 75 9.19 0.34 15.29
N ILE A 76 8.23 1.13 14.83
CA ILE A 76 7.89 2.45 15.40
C ILE A 76 6.43 2.51 15.89
N SER A 77 6.16 3.42 16.83
CA SER A 77 4.82 3.88 17.17
C SER A 77 4.48 5.21 16.47
N TYR A 78 3.28 5.72 16.71
CA TYR A 78 2.86 7.02 16.15
C TYR A 78 3.73 8.18 16.66
N GLU A 79 4.13 8.12 17.93
CA GLU A 79 4.90 9.14 18.61
C GLU A 79 6.28 9.35 17.95
N ASP A 80 6.88 8.29 17.42
CA ASP A 80 8.20 8.34 16.76
C ASP A 80 8.19 9.14 15.45
N ILE A 81 7.05 9.17 14.75
CA ILE A 81 6.87 9.90 13.47
C ILE A 81 6.02 11.16 13.60
N LYS A 82 5.45 11.42 14.77
CA LYS A 82 4.65 12.62 15.02
C LYS A 82 5.36 13.93 14.59
N PRO A 83 6.67 14.13 14.83
CA PRO A 83 7.35 15.34 14.37
C PRO A 83 7.34 15.51 12.84
N ASP A 84 7.46 14.40 12.09
CA ASP A 84 7.39 14.41 10.64
C ASP A 84 5.96 14.74 10.16
N ILE A 85 4.95 14.17 10.82
CA ILE A 85 3.54 14.46 10.57
C ILE A 85 3.21 15.94 10.85
N ASP A 86 3.66 16.49 11.97
CA ASP A 86 3.44 17.89 12.33
C ASP A 86 4.07 18.84 11.30
N ARG A 87 5.25 18.51 10.75
CA ARG A 87 5.87 19.29 9.66
C ARG A 87 4.98 19.32 8.41
N ILE A 88 4.48 18.16 7.99
CA ILE A 88 3.60 18.04 6.82
C ILE A 88 2.30 18.82 7.05
N ALA A 89 1.70 18.71 8.24
CA ALA A 89 0.48 19.43 8.61
C ALA A 89 0.67 20.95 8.63
N ASN A 90 1.86 21.43 8.99
CA ASN A 90 2.23 22.85 8.93
C ASN A 90 2.63 23.32 7.52
N GLY A 91 2.51 22.48 6.50
CA GLY A 91 2.68 22.84 5.09
C GLY A 91 4.05 22.56 4.51
N ASP A 92 4.92 21.79 5.19
CA ASP A 92 6.18 21.31 4.59
C ASP A 92 5.86 20.32 3.45
N LYS A 93 6.30 20.66 2.24
CA LYS A 93 6.07 19.87 1.01
C LYS A 93 7.31 19.07 0.58
N SER A 94 8.35 19.06 1.41
CA SER A 94 9.54 18.22 1.17
C SER A 94 9.16 16.74 1.23
N PRO A 95 9.88 15.85 0.52
CA PRO A 95 9.60 14.42 0.54
C PRO A 95 10.02 13.80 1.88
N ILE A 96 9.22 13.98 2.93
CA ILE A 96 9.56 13.56 4.30
C ILE A 96 9.34 12.05 4.47
N LEU A 97 8.10 11.60 4.27
CA LEU A 97 7.68 10.18 4.42
C LEU A 97 7.40 9.50 3.07
N SER A 98 7.09 10.27 2.03
CA SER A 98 6.67 9.81 0.72
C SER A 98 7.23 10.73 -0.35
N SER A 99 7.62 10.17 -1.50
CA SER A 99 7.97 10.94 -2.70
C SER A 99 6.73 11.49 -3.43
N TYR A 100 5.55 10.88 -3.22
CA TYR A 100 4.28 11.48 -3.61
C TYR A 100 3.81 12.47 -2.54
N PRO A 101 3.28 13.65 -2.93
CA PRO A 101 2.69 14.61 -2.00
C PRO A 101 1.57 13.98 -1.16
N ILE A 102 1.54 14.27 0.13
CA ILE A 102 0.45 13.85 1.02
C ILE A 102 -0.81 14.67 0.68
N SER A 103 -1.88 13.99 0.30
CA SER A 103 -3.13 14.62 -0.14
C SER A 103 -4.05 15.00 1.01
N GLU A 104 -4.08 14.19 2.06
CA GLU A 104 -4.97 14.34 3.21
C GLU A 104 -4.44 13.58 4.42
N PHE A 105 -4.95 13.93 5.60
CA PHE A 105 -4.79 13.14 6.82
C PHE A 105 -6.11 12.43 7.10
N LEU A 106 -6.09 11.09 7.10
CA LEU A 106 -7.25 10.28 7.47
C LEU A 106 -7.32 10.20 9.00
N THR A 107 -8.42 10.71 9.59
CA THR A 107 -8.66 10.77 11.04
C THR A 107 -9.87 9.97 11.45
#